data_AF-A0A2G0E628-F1
#
_entry.id   AF-A0A2G0E628-F1
#
_cell.length_a   1.000
_cell.length_b   1.000
_cell.length_c   1.000
_cell.angle_alpha   90.00
_cell.angle_beta   90.00
_cell.angle_gamma   90.00
#
_symmetry.space_group_name_H-M   'P 1'
#
loop_
_entity.id
_entity.type
_entity.pdbx_description
1 polymer ?
#
loop_
_entity_poly.entity_id
_entity_poly.type
_entity_poly.pdbx_seq_one_letter_code
_entity_poly.pdbx_strand_id
1 'polypeptide(L)'
;IAGEYAVVETGHPAVIAAVDQFVTVTVESARKVGSIQSAQYSGMPVRWTRRNGELVLDIRENPFHYILAAIRLTEKYAQEKNILLSFYDLKVTSELDSSNGRKYGLGSSGAVTVATVKALNVFYALNLSQLEIFKIAALAN
;
A
#
# COMPACT_ATOMS: atom_id res chain seq x y z
N ILE A 1 8.33 -19.97 8.04
CA ILE A 1 8.15 -21.42 8.37
C ILE A 1 9.46 -22.15 8.10
N ALA A 2 10.08 -21.93 6.93
CA ALA A 2 11.45 -22.39 6.67
C ALA A 2 12.09 -21.54 5.57
N GLY A 3 13.44 -21.46 5.57
CA GLY A 3 14.22 -20.75 4.56
C GLY A 3 14.48 -19.27 4.90
N GLU A 4 14.25 -18.84 6.15
CA GLU A 4 14.65 -17.51 6.59
C GLU A 4 16.15 -17.27 6.29
N TYR A 5 16.50 -16.03 5.94
CA TYR A 5 17.83 -15.58 5.48
C TYR A 5 18.28 -16.12 4.12
N ALA A 6 18.18 -17.42 3.84
CA ALA A 6 18.61 -17.96 2.53
C ALA A 6 17.81 -17.36 1.37
N VAL A 7 16.53 -17.05 1.59
CA VAL A 7 15.60 -16.48 0.60
C VAL A 7 16.01 -15.11 0.03
N VAL A 8 16.96 -14.41 0.65
CA VAL A 8 17.46 -13.13 0.11
C VAL A 8 18.39 -13.35 -1.09
N GLU A 9 18.94 -14.55 -1.23
CA GLU A 9 19.79 -14.93 -2.34
C GLU A 9 18.96 -15.39 -3.55
N THR A 10 19.36 -14.95 -4.73
CA THR A 10 18.63 -15.27 -5.97
C THR A 10 18.54 -16.78 -6.16
N GLY A 11 17.34 -17.29 -6.43
CA GLY A 11 17.07 -18.71 -6.69
C GLY A 11 16.86 -19.57 -5.44
N HIS A 12 16.95 -19.02 -4.22
CA HIS A 12 16.73 -19.77 -2.98
C HIS A 12 15.26 -19.67 -2.53
N PRO A 13 14.52 -20.81 -2.42
CA PRO A 13 13.12 -20.78 -2.04
C PRO A 13 12.91 -20.64 -0.53
N ALA A 14 11.73 -20.16 -0.14
CA ALA A 14 11.23 -20.20 1.24
C ALA A 14 9.80 -20.73 1.29
N VAL A 15 9.42 -21.25 2.46
CA VAL A 15 8.05 -21.66 2.76
C VAL A 15 7.41 -20.62 3.67
N ILE A 16 6.35 -20.00 3.14
CA ILE A 16 5.53 -18.98 3.80
C ILE A 16 4.08 -19.49 3.94
N ALA A 17 3.41 -19.05 5.00
CA ALA A 17 1.97 -19.27 5.16
C ALA A 17 1.30 -17.96 5.58
N ALA A 18 0.10 -17.72 5.06
CA ALA A 18 -0.76 -16.65 5.54
C ALA A 18 -1.39 -17.04 6.88
N VAL A 19 -1.71 -16.03 7.68
CA VAL A 19 -2.48 -16.16 8.92
C VAL A 19 -3.81 -15.44 8.78
N ASP A 20 -4.78 -15.79 9.63
CA ASP A 20 -6.12 -15.17 9.65
C ASP A 20 -6.10 -13.82 10.39
N GLN A 21 -5.27 -12.91 9.91
CA GLN A 21 -5.19 -11.52 10.34
C GLN A 21 -4.93 -10.63 9.13
N PHE A 22 -5.69 -9.55 9.00
CA PHE A 22 -5.75 -8.80 7.75
C PHE A 22 -5.27 -7.34 7.89
N VAL A 23 -4.74 -6.82 6.79
CA VAL A 23 -4.66 -5.38 6.53
C VAL A 23 -5.66 -5.06 5.44
N THR A 24 -6.57 -4.14 5.72
CA THR A 24 -7.58 -3.69 4.78
C THR A 24 -7.29 -2.26 4.36
N VAL A 25 -7.30 -2.02 3.06
CA VAL A 25 -7.18 -0.69 2.46
C VAL A 25 -8.45 -0.41 1.66
N THR A 26 -9.13 0.67 1.98
CA THR A 26 -10.30 1.16 1.22
C THR A 26 -9.94 2.46 0.53
N VAL A 27 -10.49 2.65 -0.67
CA VAL A 27 -10.28 3.85 -1.49
C VAL A 27 -11.65 4.37 -1.93
N GLU A 28 -11.93 5.62 -1.61
CA GLU A 28 -13.19 6.30 -1.96
C GLU A 28 -12.90 7.53 -2.81
N SER A 29 -13.74 7.80 -3.81
CA SER A 29 -13.54 8.93 -4.72
C SER A 29 -13.63 10.27 -3.99
N ALA A 30 -12.68 11.18 -4.27
CA ALA A 30 -12.67 12.56 -3.80
C ALA A 30 -12.55 13.53 -4.98
N ARG A 31 -12.81 14.82 -4.77
CA ARG A 31 -12.90 15.81 -5.86
C ARG A 31 -11.73 16.79 -5.99
N LYS A 32 -11.24 17.34 -4.86
CA LYS A 32 -10.27 18.46 -4.88
C LYS A 32 -9.02 18.20 -4.05
N VAL A 33 -9.18 17.40 -3.01
CA VAL A 33 -8.12 16.96 -2.10
C VAL A 33 -8.44 15.52 -1.75
N GLY A 34 -7.40 14.72 -1.52
CA GLY A 34 -7.55 13.39 -0.96
C GLY A 34 -7.06 13.35 0.48
N SER A 35 -7.17 12.18 1.08
CA SER A 35 -6.56 11.91 2.38
C SER A 35 -5.97 10.51 2.47
N ILE A 36 -5.05 10.33 3.40
CA ILE A 36 -4.55 9.04 3.86
C ILE A 36 -4.82 8.97 5.36
N GLN A 37 -5.58 7.97 5.78
CA GLN A 37 -5.89 7.71 7.18
C GLN A 37 -5.40 6.31 7.55
N SER A 38 -4.70 6.20 8.67
CA SER A 38 -4.31 4.90 9.24
C SER A 38 -4.46 4.95 10.76
N ALA A 39 -5.05 3.90 11.33
CA ALA A 39 -5.17 3.75 12.78
C ALA A 39 -3.81 3.73 13.48
N GLN A 40 -2.74 3.29 12.79
CA GLN A 40 -1.37 3.28 13.31
C GLN A 40 -0.78 4.68 13.53
N TYR A 41 -1.32 5.71 12.86
CA TYR A 41 -0.77 7.06 12.83
C TYR A 41 -1.80 8.09 13.29
N SER A 42 -2.13 8.07 14.59
CA SER A 42 -3.13 8.92 15.29
C SER A 42 -4.59 8.75 14.86
N GLY A 43 -4.84 8.08 13.72
CA GLY A 43 -6.17 7.98 13.13
C GLY A 43 -6.67 9.29 12.50
N MET A 44 -5.94 10.41 12.60
CA MET A 44 -6.32 11.64 11.90
C MET A 44 -5.98 11.54 10.41
N PRO A 45 -6.90 11.86 9.49
CA PRO A 45 -6.61 11.86 8.06
C PRO A 45 -5.56 12.92 7.71
N VAL A 46 -4.49 12.50 7.05
CA VAL A 46 -3.49 13.41 6.47
C VAL A 46 -3.95 13.78 5.07
N ARG A 47 -4.07 15.08 4.81
CA ARG A 47 -4.49 15.59 3.50
C ARG A 47 -3.34 15.52 2.50
N TRP A 48 -3.70 15.29 1.24
CA TRP A 48 -2.78 15.36 0.13
C TRP A 48 -3.41 16.08 -1.06
N THR A 49 -2.54 16.62 -1.90
CA THR A 49 -2.88 17.18 -3.21
C THR A 49 -2.00 16.57 -4.29
N ARG A 50 -2.28 16.86 -5.57
CA ARG A 50 -1.47 16.38 -6.69
C ARG A 50 -0.67 17.54 -7.29
N ARG A 51 0.64 17.36 -7.47
CA ARG A 51 1.54 18.31 -8.13
C ARG A 51 2.39 17.56 -9.15
N ASN A 52 2.42 18.06 -10.38
CA ASN A 52 3.16 17.42 -11.49
C ASN A 52 2.83 15.93 -11.67
N GLY A 53 1.57 15.55 -11.46
CA GLY A 53 1.11 14.16 -11.57
C GLY A 53 1.35 13.30 -10.33
N GLU A 54 2.14 13.75 -9.35
CA GLU A 54 2.47 12.99 -8.14
C GLU A 54 1.65 13.44 -6.92
N LEU A 55 1.33 12.50 -6.04
CA LEU A 55 0.69 12.76 -4.74
C LEU A 55 1.69 13.43 -3.78
N VAL A 56 1.31 14.57 -3.24
CA VAL A 56 2.11 15.34 -2.27
C VAL A 56 1.30 15.52 -0.99
N LEU A 57 1.85 15.03 0.13
CA LEU A 57 1.26 15.18 1.45
C LEU A 57 1.43 16.61 1.98
N ASP A 58 0.46 17.07 2.77
CA ASP A 58 0.51 18.35 3.47
C ASP A 58 1.10 18.23 4.90
N ILE A 59 2.24 17.52 5.02
CA ILE A 59 2.97 17.32 6.29
C ILE A 59 4.49 17.24 6.05
N ARG A 60 5.28 17.50 7.11
CA ARG A 60 6.76 17.48 7.07
C ARG A 60 7.37 16.09 7.26
N GLU A 61 6.85 15.32 8.22
CA GLU A 61 7.29 13.95 8.47
C GLU A 61 6.36 12.98 7.75
N ASN A 62 6.91 12.00 7.05
CA ASN A 62 6.14 11.08 6.23
C ASN A 62 6.02 9.71 6.90
N PRO A 63 4.92 9.41 7.61
CA PRO A 63 4.70 8.11 8.22
C PRO A 63 4.31 7.02 7.21
N PHE A 64 3.96 7.37 5.98
CA PHE A 64 3.27 6.49 5.03
C PHE A 64 4.18 5.94 3.92
N HIS A 65 5.46 5.72 4.21
CA HIS A 65 6.47 5.33 3.23
C HIS A 65 6.01 4.22 2.27
N TYR A 66 5.59 3.07 2.81
CA TYR A 66 5.13 1.91 2.02
C TYR A 66 3.87 2.20 1.20
N ILE A 67 2.90 2.93 1.78
CA ILE A 67 1.65 3.31 1.10
C ILE A 67 1.96 4.23 -0.08
N LEU A 68 2.84 5.21 0.11
CA LEU A 68 3.19 6.18 -0.92
C LEU A 68 4.03 5.56 -2.03
N ALA A 69 4.96 4.66 -1.70
CA ALA A 69 5.70 3.89 -2.70
C ALA A 69 4.74 3.06 -3.57
N ALA A 70 3.77 2.37 -2.95
CA ALA A 70 2.74 1.61 -3.64
C ALA A 70 1.83 2.49 -4.51
N ILE A 71 1.37 3.64 -3.98
CA ILE A 71 0.59 4.62 -4.74
C ILE A 71 1.37 5.08 -5.96
N ARG A 72 2.60 5.56 -5.76
CA ARG A 72 3.42 6.12 -6.82
C ARG A 72 3.62 5.13 -7.97
N LEU A 73 3.99 3.89 -7.66
CA LEU A 73 4.27 2.90 -8.70
C LEU A 73 2.98 2.41 -9.39
N THR A 74 1.89 2.25 -8.64
CA THR A 74 0.60 1.84 -9.21
C THR A 74 0.00 2.95 -10.08
N GLU A 75 0.07 4.20 -9.65
CA GLU A 75 -0.41 5.35 -10.44
C GLU A 75 0.46 5.59 -11.68
N LYS A 76 1.77 5.39 -11.58
CA LYS A 76 2.64 5.40 -12.77
C LYS A 76 2.20 4.34 -13.79
N TYR A 77 1.92 3.10 -13.35
CA TYR A 77 1.39 2.07 -14.23
C TYR A 77 0.03 2.46 -14.81
N ALA A 78 -0.87 3.06 -14.02
CA ALA A 78 -2.16 3.55 -14.51
C ALA A 78 -1.99 4.61 -15.61
N GLN A 79 -1.06 5.55 -15.43
CA GLN A 79 -0.73 6.56 -16.44
C GLN A 79 -0.17 5.93 -17.72
N GLU A 80 0.70 4.92 -17.63
CA GLU A 80 1.21 4.15 -18.78
C GLU A 80 0.08 3.43 -19.53
N LYS A 81 -1.04 3.13 -18.86
CA LYS A 81 -2.28 2.61 -19.45
C LYS A 81 -3.26 3.70 -19.91
N ASN A 82 -2.84 4.97 -19.93
CA ASN A 82 -3.66 6.13 -20.29
C ASN A 82 -4.89 6.34 -19.39
N ILE A 83 -4.81 5.92 -18.13
CA ILE A 83 -5.89 6.13 -17.16
C ILE A 83 -5.70 7.49 -16.49
N LEU A 84 -6.80 8.26 -16.44
CA LEU A 84 -6.81 9.56 -15.79
C LEU A 84 -6.79 9.38 -14.26
N LEU A 85 -5.77 9.91 -13.61
CA LEU A 85 -5.65 9.83 -12.17
C LEU A 85 -6.69 10.74 -11.48
N SER A 86 -7.30 10.23 -10.41
CA SER A 86 -8.35 10.93 -9.65
C SER A 86 -7.88 11.25 -8.23
N PHE A 87 -8.63 12.11 -7.52
CA PHE A 87 -8.46 12.28 -6.08
C PHE A 87 -9.23 11.19 -5.34
N TYR A 88 -8.70 10.76 -4.19
CA TYR A 88 -9.36 9.77 -3.34
C TYR A 88 -8.96 9.89 -1.88
N ASP A 89 -9.84 9.38 -1.02
CA ASP A 89 -9.58 9.12 0.38
C ASP A 89 -9.17 7.65 0.54
N LEU A 90 -7.98 7.42 1.08
CA LEU A 90 -7.43 6.11 1.37
C LEU A 90 -7.45 5.86 2.89
N LYS A 91 -8.05 4.76 3.31
CA LYS A 91 -8.09 4.37 4.72
C LYS A 91 -7.48 3.00 4.91
N VAL A 92 -6.65 2.86 5.95
CA VAL A 92 -6.00 1.62 6.35
C VAL A 92 -6.50 1.17 7.72
N THR A 93 -6.93 -0.08 7.81
CA THR A 93 -7.20 -0.78 9.07
C THR A 93 -6.33 -2.04 9.15
N SER A 94 -5.78 -2.32 10.33
CA SER A 94 -4.78 -3.38 10.54
C SER A 94 -5.17 -4.22 11.75
N GLU A 95 -5.19 -5.54 11.57
CA GLU A 95 -5.31 -6.53 12.64
C GLU A 95 -3.93 -7.10 13.05
N LEU A 96 -2.85 -6.61 12.43
CA LEU A 96 -1.48 -7.07 12.64
C LEU A 96 -0.75 -6.37 13.81
N ASP A 97 -1.42 -5.43 14.46
CA ASP A 97 -0.94 -4.70 15.62
C ASP A 97 -1.65 -5.22 16.88
N SER A 98 -0.90 -5.48 17.94
CA SER A 98 -1.46 -5.85 19.24
C SER A 98 -2.19 -4.66 19.87
N SER A 99 -3.18 -4.92 20.74
CA SER A 99 -3.93 -3.90 21.50
C SER A 99 -3.06 -2.97 22.38
N ASN A 100 -1.79 -3.33 22.58
CA ASN A 100 -0.77 -2.55 23.29
C ASN A 100 0.28 -1.88 22.37
N GLY A 101 0.05 -1.86 21.06
CA GLY A 101 0.93 -1.22 20.08
C GLY A 101 2.17 -2.03 19.68
N ARG A 102 2.36 -3.26 20.18
CA ARG A 102 3.45 -4.15 19.70
C ARG A 102 3.06 -4.82 18.38
N LYS A 103 3.94 -4.73 17.39
CA LYS A 103 3.81 -5.47 16.11
C LYS A 103 4.05 -6.96 16.35
N TYR A 104 3.21 -7.82 15.78
CA TYR A 104 3.39 -9.27 15.87
C TYR A 104 4.51 -9.82 14.98
N GLY A 105 5.15 -8.98 14.16
CA GLY A 105 6.18 -9.43 13.21
C GLY A 105 5.63 -10.14 11.97
N LEU A 106 4.34 -10.00 11.68
CA LEU A 106 3.62 -10.70 10.61
C LEU A 106 3.73 -10.03 9.23
N GLY A 107 4.73 -9.17 9.02
CA GLY A 107 4.96 -8.53 7.72
C GLY A 107 3.99 -7.38 7.38
N SER A 108 3.66 -6.54 8.36
CA SER A 108 2.75 -5.38 8.18
C SER A 108 3.12 -4.46 7.00
N SER A 109 4.42 -4.25 6.73
CA SER A 109 4.89 -3.47 5.57
C SER A 109 4.50 -4.11 4.24
N GLY A 110 4.80 -5.40 4.04
CA GLY A 110 4.42 -6.11 2.83
C GLY A 110 2.90 -6.20 2.66
N ALA A 111 2.17 -6.44 3.76
CA ALA A 111 0.71 -6.51 3.75
C ALA A 111 0.07 -5.18 3.32
N VAL A 112 0.51 -4.04 3.89
CA VAL A 112 -0.05 -2.73 3.51
C VAL A 112 0.31 -2.34 2.08
N THR A 113 1.54 -2.61 1.62
CA THR A 113 1.95 -2.37 0.22
C THR A 113 1.05 -3.13 -0.75
N VAL A 114 0.87 -4.44 -0.55
CA VAL A 114 0.02 -5.27 -1.42
C VAL A 114 -1.45 -4.83 -1.35
N ALA A 115 -1.96 -4.49 -0.17
CA ALA A 115 -3.33 -4.02 0.00
C ALA A 115 -3.57 -2.68 -0.70
N THR A 116 -2.62 -1.75 -0.66
CA THR A 116 -2.69 -0.48 -1.41
C THR A 116 -2.71 -0.72 -2.92
N VAL A 117 -1.82 -1.57 -3.45
CA VAL A 117 -1.82 -1.92 -4.88
C VAL A 117 -3.17 -2.54 -5.29
N LYS A 118 -3.71 -3.47 -4.48
CA LYS A 118 -5.01 -4.10 -4.74
C LYS A 118 -6.15 -3.08 -4.74
N ALA A 119 -6.19 -2.18 -3.76
CA ALA A 119 -7.26 -1.18 -3.67
C ALA A 119 -7.22 -0.22 -4.87
N LEU A 120 -6.03 0.23 -5.29
CA LEU A 120 -5.87 1.07 -6.48
C LEU A 120 -6.14 0.33 -7.78
N ASN A 121 -5.79 -0.96 -7.87
CA ASN A 121 -6.15 -1.81 -9.01
C ASN A 121 -7.67 -1.84 -9.23
N VAL A 122 -8.44 -1.98 -8.15
CA VAL A 122 -9.92 -1.92 -8.20
C VAL A 122 -10.39 -0.50 -8.53
N PHE A 123 -9.88 0.51 -7.84
CA PHE A 123 -10.30 1.90 -8.01
C PHE A 123 -10.10 2.43 -9.43
N TYR A 124 -8.96 2.11 -10.04
CA TYR A 124 -8.63 2.50 -11.41
C TYR A 124 -9.05 1.46 -12.47
N ALA A 125 -9.69 0.35 -12.07
CA ALA A 125 -10.07 -0.75 -12.95
C ALA A 125 -8.91 -1.27 -13.83
N LEU A 126 -7.72 -1.44 -13.23
CA LEU A 126 -6.49 -1.82 -13.95
C LEU A 126 -6.49 -3.28 -14.44
N ASN A 127 -7.36 -4.13 -13.87
CA ASN A 127 -7.47 -5.56 -14.17
C ASN A 127 -6.13 -6.33 -14.04
N LEU A 128 -5.33 -5.98 -13.04
CA LEU A 128 -4.04 -6.63 -12.80
C LEU A 128 -4.21 -8.09 -12.40
N SER A 129 -3.37 -8.96 -12.98
CA SER A 129 -3.19 -10.32 -12.52
C SER A 129 -2.49 -10.37 -11.15
N GLN A 130 -2.58 -11.52 -10.46
CA GLN A 130 -1.89 -11.72 -9.18
C GLN A 130 -0.37 -11.54 -9.31
N LEU A 131 0.21 -11.96 -10.44
CA LEU A 131 1.65 -11.79 -10.70
C LEU A 131 2.03 -10.32 -10.91
N GLU A 132 1.19 -9.53 -11.58
CA GLU A 132 1.44 -8.09 -11.75
C GLU A 132 1.31 -7.34 -10.41
N ILE A 133 0.30 -7.68 -9.60
CA ILE A 133 0.17 -7.15 -8.23
C ILE A 133 1.43 -7.46 -7.42
N PHE A 134 1.92 -8.71 -7.48
CA PHE A 134 3.17 -9.09 -6.82
C PHE A 134 4.36 -8.26 -7.31
N LYS A 135 4.54 -8.12 -8.63
CA LYS A 135 5.65 -7.35 -9.21
C LYS A 135 5.62 -5.88 -8.80
N ILE A 136 4.46 -5.23 -8.89
CA ILE A 136 4.31 -3.83 -8.48
C ILE A 136 4.59 -3.70 -6.98
N ALA A 137 4.01 -4.55 -6.14
CA ALA A 137 4.24 -4.50 -4.70
C ALA A 137 5.71 -4.76 -4.32
N ALA A 138 6.38 -5.71 -4.97
CA ALA A 138 7.79 -6.02 -4.69
C ALA A 138 8.76 -4.91 -5.13
N LEU A 139 8.39 -4.14 -6.15
CA LEU A 139 9.17 -3.00 -6.66
C LEU A 139 8.87 -1.68 -5.93
N ALA A 140 7.77 -1.61 -5.18
CA ALA A 140 7.37 -0.44 -4.42
C ALA A 140 8.22 -0.31 -3.13
N ASN A 141 9.38 0.34 -3.26
CA ASN A 141 10.31 0.66 -2.17
C ASN A 141 10.58 2.16 -2.08
#